data_AF-A0A1Y4AV50-F1
#
_entry.id   AF-A0A1Y4AV50-F1
#
_cell.length_a   1.000
_cell.length_b   1.000
_cell.length_c   1.000
_cell.angle_alpha   90.00
_cell.angle_beta   90.00
_cell.angle_gamma   90.00
#
_symmetry.space_group_name_H-M   'P 1'
#
loop_
_entity.id
_entity.type
_entity.pdbx_description
1 polymer ?
#
loop_
_entity_poly.entity_id
_entity_poly.type
_entity_poly.pdbx_seq_one_letter_code
_entity_poly.pdbx_strand_id
1 'polypeptide(L)' 'MNMHGLEVIEIPGTQGYIVFTKQGLRIAQIWLGQDGQKMQDAITMGFICKALAKRWDIKAK' A
#
# COMPACT_ATOMS: atom_id res chain seq x y z
N MET A 1 6.83 -1.06 -4.30
CA MET A 1 6.26 -2.39 -4.65
C MET A 1 4.92 -2.21 -5.34
N ASN A 2 4.53 -3.10 -6.27
CA ASN A 2 3.19 -3.07 -6.89
C ASN A 2 2.26 -4.04 -6.18
N MET A 3 1.07 -3.59 -5.78
CA MET A 3 0.06 -4.40 -5.08
C MET A 3 -1.32 -4.11 -5.66
N HIS A 4 -1.96 -5.12 -6.28
CA HIS A 4 -3.29 -4.97 -6.88
C HIS A 4 -3.42 -3.81 -7.88
N GLY A 5 -2.34 -3.54 -8.64
CA GLY A 5 -2.32 -2.43 -9.60
C GLY A 5 -2.04 -1.06 -8.98
N LEU A 6 -1.84 -0.97 -7.66
CA LEU A 6 -1.40 0.22 -6.95
C LEU A 6 0.11 0.20 -6.74
N GLU A 7 0.72 1.37 -6.69
CA GLU A 7 2.12 1.54 -6.32
C GLU A 7 2.23 1.89 -4.85
N VAL A 8 3.10 1.20 -4.13
CA VAL A 8 3.32 1.38 -2.70
C VAL A 8 4.78 1.73 -2.47
N ILE A 9 5.02 2.84 -1.77
CA ILE A 9 6.34 3.35 -1.41
C ILE A 9 6.46 3.36 0.11
N GLU A 10 7.49 2.71 0.65
CA GLU A 10 7.82 2.76 2.07
C GLU A 10 8.44 4.13 2.42
N ILE A 11 8.02 4.71 3.54
CA ILE A 11 8.59 5.95 4.08
C ILE A 11 9.89 5.59 4.81
N PRO A 12 11.06 6.08 4.36
CA PRO A 12 12.35 5.70 4.94
C PRO A 12 12.42 5.94 6.45
N GLY A 13 13.01 4.99 7.18
CA GLY A 13 13.17 5.07 8.63
C GLY A 13 11.90 4.81 9.44
N THR A 14 10.83 4.32 8.78
CA THR A 14 9.54 4.07 9.43
C THR A 14 8.89 2.79 8.89
N GLN A 15 7.82 2.32 9.54
CA GLN A 15 6.86 1.36 8.97
C GLN A 15 5.63 2.08 8.41
N GLY A 16 5.88 3.19 7.70
CA GLY A 16 4.89 3.96 6.96
C GLY A 16 4.92 3.65 5.47
N TYR A 17 3.77 3.69 4.82
CA TYR A 17 3.60 3.40 3.40
C TYR A 17 2.72 4.45 2.73
N ILE A 18 3.11 4.91 1.55
CA ILE A 18 2.32 5.80 0.70
C ILE A 18 1.84 4.99 -0.49
N VAL A 19 0.54 5.09 -0.79
CA VAL A 19 -0.10 4.37 -1.88
C VAL A 19 -0.50 5.32 -2.99
N PHE A 20 -0.17 4.97 -4.22
CA PHE A 20 -0.43 5.72 -5.43
C PHE A 20 -1.21 4.88 -6.45
N THR A 21 -2.01 5.54 -7.28
CA THR A 21 -2.50 4.95 -8.53
C THR A 21 -1.36 4.86 -9.56
N LYS A 22 -1.54 4.08 -10.63
CA LYS A 22 -0.59 4.06 -11.75
C LYS A 22 -0.40 5.41 -12.45
N GLN A 23 -1.34 6.33 -12.30
CA GLN A 23 -1.21 7.68 -12.85
C GLN A 23 -0.42 8.62 -11.90
N GLY A 24 0.12 8.11 -10.79
CA GLY A 24 0.89 8.90 -9.82
C GLY A 24 0.03 9.67 -8.82
N LEU A 25 -1.30 9.44 -8.78
CA LEU A 25 -2.15 10.09 -7.79
C LEU A 25 -1.97 9.40 -6.43
N ARG A 26 -1.61 10.17 -5.41
CA ARG A 26 -1.54 9.68 -4.03
C ARG A 26 -2.94 9.48 -3.46
N ILE A 27 -3.25 8.27 -2.98
CA ILE A 27 -4.60 7.90 -2.51
C ILE A 27 -4.67 7.48 -1.04
N ALA A 28 -3.54 7.10 -0.43
CA ALA A 28 -3.48 6.76 0.98
C ALA A 28 -2.08 6.95 1.58
N GLN A 29 -2.03 7.12 2.89
CA GLN A 29 -0.83 6.97 3.72
C GLN A 29 -1.21 6.10 4.91
N ILE A 30 -0.45 5.03 5.13
CA ILE A 30 -0.74 3.98 6.10
C ILE A 30 0.47 3.84 7.02
N TRP A 31 0.23 3.72 8.32
CA TRP A 31 1.27 3.49 9.31
C TRP A 31 1.00 2.15 10.00
N LEU A 32 1.96 1.25 9.92
CA LEU A 32 1.98 -0.01 10.64
C LEU A 32 3.00 0.10 11.77
N GLY A 33 2.80 -0.64 12.86
CA GLY A 33 3.54 -0.42 14.11
C GLY A 33 5.06 -0.45 13.91
N GLN A 34 5.83 0.32 14.69
CA GLN A 34 7.31 0.35 14.63
C GLN A 34 7.94 -0.86 15.35
N ASP A 35 7.53 -2.06 14.99
CA ASP A 35 7.95 -3.32 15.62
C ASP A 35 8.91 -4.17 14.75
N GLY A 36 9.25 -3.69 13.54
CA GLY A 36 10.11 -4.37 12.59
C GLY A 36 9.47 -5.55 11.85
N GLN A 37 8.17 -5.82 12.04
CA GLN A 37 7.46 -6.96 11.44
C GLN A 37 7.05 -6.74 9.98
N LYS A 38 8.05 -6.54 9.11
CA LYS A 38 7.85 -6.22 7.68
C LYS A 38 7.05 -7.29 6.90
N MET A 39 7.08 -8.55 7.33
CA MET A 39 6.32 -9.61 6.66
C MET A 39 4.82 -9.48 6.93
N GLN A 40 4.44 -9.19 8.17
CA GLN A 40 3.08 -8.90 8.61
C GLN A 40 2.57 -7.62 7.95
N ASP A 41 3.45 -6.64 7.78
CA ASP A 41 3.15 -5.40 7.05
C ASP A 41 2.78 -5.70 5.60
N ALA A 42 3.57 -6.53 4.91
CA ALA A 42 3.31 -6.90 3.51
C ALA A 42 1.96 -7.61 3.35
N ILE A 43 1.61 -8.52 4.27
CA ILE A 43 0.31 -9.21 4.29
C ILE A 43 -0.83 -8.20 4.49
N THR A 44 -0.70 -7.32 5.48
CA THR A 44 -1.69 -6.30 5.81
C THR A 44 -1.90 -5.33 4.64
N MET A 45 -0.81 -4.86 4.05
CA MET A 45 -0.83 -3.99 2.88
C MET A 45 -1.50 -4.65 1.67
N GLY A 46 -1.36 -5.96 1.48
CA GLY A 46 -2.11 -6.70 0.45
C GLY A 46 -3.62 -6.52 0.59
N PHE A 47 -4.16 -6.70 1.80
CA PHE A 47 -5.59 -6.51 2.06
C PHE A 47 -6.03 -5.05 1.88
N ILE A 48 -5.25 -4.10 2.39
CA ILE A 48 -5.57 -2.67 2.28
C ILE A 48 -5.55 -2.23 0.81
N CYS A 49 -4.51 -2.58 0.05
CA CYS A 49 -4.40 -2.27 -1.36
C CYS A 49 -5.52 -2.92 -2.18
N LYS A 50 -5.97 -4.13 -1.83
CA LYS A 50 -7.15 -4.76 -2.47
C LYS A 50 -8.41 -3.94 -2.26
N ALA A 51 -8.66 -3.45 -1.04
CA ALA A 51 -9.81 -2.61 -0.73
C ALA A 51 -9.75 -1.25 -1.45
N LEU A 52 -8.57 -0.61 -1.44
CA LEU A 52 -8.34 0.65 -2.15
C LEU A 52 -8.53 0.48 -3.66
N ALA A 53 -7.95 -0.56 -4.27
CA ALA A 53 -8.09 -0.83 -5.69
C ALA A 53 -9.56 -0.99 -6.08
N LYS A 54 -10.35 -1.74 -5.28
CA LYS A 54 -11.79 -1.88 -5.49
C LYS A 54 -12.54 -0.54 -5.40
N ARG A 55 -12.21 0.31 -4.42
CA ARG A 55 -12.85 1.63 -4.25
C ARG A 55 -12.59 2.57 -5.43
N TRP A 56 -11.44 2.40 -6.09
CA TRP A 56 -10.99 3.20 -7.22
C TRP A 56 -11.28 2.56 -8.59
N ASP A 57 -12.03 1.45 -8.62
CA ASP A 57 -12.30 0.66 -9.84
C ASP A 57 -11.02 0.27 -10.61
N ILE A 58 -9.92 0.07 -9.87
CA ILE A 58 -8.65 -0.41 -10.42
C ILE A 58 -8.74 -1.93 -10.52
N LYS A 59 -8.81 -2.42 -11.75
CA LYS A 59 -8.80 -3.87 -12.02
C LYS A 59 -7.45 -4.44 -11.58
N ALA A 60 -7.44 -5.19 -10.49
CA ALA A 60 -6.31 -6.04 -10.14
C ALA A 60 -6.11 -7.04 -11.29
N LYS A 61 -4.90 -7.06 -11.86
CA LYS A 61 -4.49 -8.15 -12.76
C LYS A 61 -4.09 -9.36 -11.94
#